data_AF-C1GNZ1-F1
#
_entry.id   AF-C1GNZ1-F1
#
_cell.length_a   1.000
_cell.length_b   1.000
_cell.length_c   1.000
_cell.angle_alpha   90.00
_cell.angle_beta   90.00
_cell.angle_gamma   90.00
#
_symmetry.space_group_name_H-M   'P 1'
#
loop_
_entity.id
_entity.type
_entity.pdbx_description
1 polymer ?
#
loop_
_entity_poly.entity_id
_entity_poly.type
_entity_poly.pdbx_seq_one_letter_code
_entity_poly.pdbx_strand_id
1 'polypeptide(L)'
;MDSNNSLPSTKRARASSGLSRSSSDGQSVPGAHKPKRDEILRACKARDVQALVSLSTSEGGLLHDDLRQAAWPVLLGYDPSPDHPTASEWTSLPVHCDEEQVKLDVNRSFVHYPNCQTEKELDDKKQQLSDLITKVLRKYPMLCYFQGYHDIAQVLLLVLGAEQASHAFERITLLRIRDYMLPTLSPALKHLQLIPAILYCSDPNLCRHLSGTKPFFALAATLTLYAHDIEAYADIARLYDFILSHEPVVSIYLFAAIILSRKKELFEIPLDEPEMIHFTLSKLPHPIDLEALVASAMQLYSTHPPEKLPFRAWNKIPSSSVLKTSRDLSSLRVTPEEAKELLELQKRDLRREELRQKVAGFMWKYRRLAGSIGLAVFVGVLSYWIMRNDNSAMSVWRRCLGRLKSAFQARW
;
A
#
# COMPACT_ATOMS: atom_id res chain seq x y z
N MET A 1 44.14 -60.10 37.76
CA MET A 1 43.62 -58.73 37.67
C MET A 1 42.61 -58.72 36.56
N ASP A 2 41.35 -58.76 36.98
CA ASP A 2 40.06 -58.55 36.34
C ASP A 2 39.85 -58.85 34.84
N SER A 3 38.86 -59.72 34.66
CA SER A 3 38.27 -60.23 33.43
C SER A 3 37.74 -59.13 32.51
N ASN A 4 38.29 -59.07 31.30
CA ASN A 4 37.73 -58.42 30.14
C ASN A 4 36.45 -59.14 29.68
N ASN A 5 35.29 -58.49 29.78
CA ASN A 5 34.18 -58.60 28.83
C ASN A 5 33.09 -57.59 29.18
N SER A 6 33.31 -56.33 28.79
CA SER A 6 32.30 -55.27 28.83
C SER A 6 31.40 -55.36 27.59
N LEU A 7 30.10 -55.51 27.85
CA LEU A 7 29.01 -55.57 26.88
C LEU A 7 28.91 -54.30 26.01
N PRO A 8 28.31 -54.39 24.81
CA PRO A 8 28.36 -53.34 23.80
C PRO A 8 27.42 -52.17 24.12
N SER A 9 27.92 -50.97 23.80
CA SER A 9 27.24 -49.69 23.91
C SER A 9 26.05 -49.59 22.95
N THR A 10 24.87 -49.42 23.55
CA THR A 10 23.61 -49.16 22.86
C THR A 10 23.69 -47.80 22.15
N LYS A 11 23.80 -47.81 20.82
CA LYS A 11 23.64 -46.63 19.97
C LYS A 11 22.23 -46.06 20.18
N ARG A 12 22.13 -44.93 20.89
CA ARG A 12 20.94 -44.08 20.95
C ARG A 12 20.62 -43.57 19.55
N ALA A 13 19.72 -44.27 18.85
CA ALA A 13 19.06 -43.73 17.68
C ALA A 13 18.19 -42.53 18.13
N ARG A 14 18.52 -41.36 17.58
CA ARG A 14 17.81 -40.10 17.80
C ARG A 14 16.35 -40.30 17.34
N ALA A 15 15.43 -40.26 18.29
CA ALA A 15 14.01 -40.26 18.04
C ALA A 15 13.66 -39.03 17.18
N SER A 16 13.28 -39.27 15.93
CA SER A 16 12.56 -38.32 15.10
C SER A 16 11.17 -38.15 15.69
N SER A 17 11.00 -37.16 16.56
CA SER A 17 9.69 -36.69 16.99
C SER A 17 9.02 -36.01 15.80
N GLY A 18 8.29 -36.80 15.00
CA GLY A 18 7.34 -36.27 14.04
C GLY A 18 6.29 -35.48 14.82
N LEU A 19 6.33 -34.16 14.71
CA LEU A 19 5.21 -33.31 15.09
C LEU A 19 4.04 -33.72 14.20
N SER A 20 3.15 -34.52 14.78
CA SER A 20 1.82 -34.78 14.26
C SER A 20 1.14 -33.44 13.99
N ARG A 21 0.97 -33.12 12.70
CA ARG A 21 0.06 -32.08 12.21
C ARG A 21 -1.29 -32.33 12.87
N SER A 22 -1.63 -31.52 13.87
CA SER A 22 -3.01 -31.37 14.31
C SER A 22 -3.75 -30.73 13.15
N SER A 23 -4.36 -31.57 12.31
CA SER A 23 -5.47 -31.16 11.46
C SER A 23 -6.54 -30.61 12.39
N SER A 24 -6.57 -29.28 12.48
CA SER A 24 -7.64 -28.52 13.11
C SER A 24 -8.97 -29.03 12.55
N ASP A 25 -9.84 -29.40 13.48
CA ASP A 25 -11.23 -29.79 13.33
C ASP A 25 -11.78 -29.72 11.90
N GLY A 26 -12.11 -30.89 11.37
CA GLY A 26 -12.93 -31.00 10.17
C GLY A 26 -14.32 -30.43 10.44
N GLN A 27 -14.47 -29.12 10.29
CA GLN A 27 -15.77 -28.51 10.05
C GLN A 27 -16.32 -29.17 8.80
N SER A 28 -17.28 -30.07 9.00
CA SER A 28 -18.04 -30.70 7.93
C SER A 28 -18.58 -29.61 7.03
N VAL A 29 -18.04 -29.49 5.82
CA VAL A 29 -18.50 -28.55 4.81
C VAL A 29 -20.02 -28.71 4.67
N PRO A 30 -20.85 -27.69 4.98
CA PRO A 30 -22.27 -27.76 4.75
C PRO A 30 -22.51 -28.20 3.30
N GLY A 31 -23.38 -29.19 3.06
CA GLY A 31 -23.53 -29.83 1.74
C GLY A 31 -23.72 -28.84 0.56
N ALA A 32 -24.22 -27.63 0.84
CA ALA A 32 -24.35 -26.52 -0.10
C ALA A 32 -23.02 -26.05 -0.74
N HIS A 33 -21.89 -26.16 -0.04
CA HIS A 33 -20.60 -25.65 -0.53
C HIS A 33 -19.78 -26.69 -1.31
N LYS A 34 -20.21 -27.96 -1.34
CA LYS A 34 -19.47 -29.04 -2.02
C LYS A 34 -19.21 -28.75 -3.51
N PRO A 35 -20.19 -28.26 -4.30
CA PRO A 35 -19.94 -27.94 -5.72
C PRO A 35 -18.87 -26.86 -5.90
N LYS A 36 -18.95 -25.77 -5.11
CA LYS A 36 -17.98 -24.66 -5.18
C LYS A 36 -16.57 -25.10 -4.76
N ARG A 37 -16.45 -25.96 -3.74
CA ARG A 37 -15.18 -26.58 -3.35
C ARG A 37 -14.55 -27.34 -4.52
N ASP A 38 -15.32 -28.18 -5.20
CA ASP A 38 -14.84 -28.98 -6.34
C ASP A 38 -14.43 -28.09 -7.52
N GLU A 39 -15.15 -27.00 -7.77
CA GLU A 39 -14.80 -25.99 -8.77
C GLU A 39 -13.48 -25.27 -8.44
N ILE A 40 -13.28 -24.84 -7.20
CA ILE A 40 -12.04 -24.21 -6.74
C ILE A 40 -10.86 -25.17 -6.94
N LEU A 41 -10.97 -26.42 -6.49
CA LEU A 41 -9.90 -27.41 -6.66
C LEU A 41 -9.59 -27.70 -8.13
N ARG A 42 -10.63 -27.75 -8.98
CA ARG A 42 -10.46 -27.93 -10.43
C ARG A 42 -9.72 -26.74 -11.05
N ALA A 43 -10.10 -25.51 -10.69
CA ALA A 43 -9.45 -24.30 -11.16
C ALA A 43 -7.99 -24.21 -10.69
N CYS A 44 -7.70 -24.55 -9.43
CA CYS A 44 -6.33 -24.63 -8.91
C CYS A 44 -5.48 -25.65 -9.68
N LYS A 45 -6.01 -26.86 -9.92
CA LYS A 45 -5.30 -27.90 -10.66
C LYS A 45 -5.03 -27.50 -12.12
N ALA A 46 -5.97 -26.81 -12.74
CA ALA A 46 -5.81 -26.27 -14.10
C ALA A 46 -4.98 -24.97 -14.15
N ARG A 47 -4.62 -24.40 -13.00
CA ARG A 47 -4.08 -23.04 -12.86
C ARG A 47 -4.91 -22.00 -13.62
N ASP A 48 -6.23 -22.17 -13.62
CA ASP A 48 -7.17 -21.28 -14.29
C ASP A 48 -7.42 -20.04 -13.42
N VAL A 49 -6.60 -19.00 -13.67
CA VAL A 49 -6.67 -17.73 -12.93
C VAL A 49 -8.06 -17.10 -13.07
N GLN A 50 -8.67 -17.11 -14.26
CA GLN A 50 -9.94 -16.43 -14.48
C GLN A 50 -11.09 -17.12 -13.73
N ALA A 51 -11.11 -18.45 -13.71
CA ALA A 51 -12.06 -19.20 -12.89
C ALA A 51 -11.87 -18.87 -11.39
N LEU A 52 -10.63 -18.80 -10.91
CA LEU A 52 -10.35 -18.42 -9.52
C LEU A 52 -10.77 -16.97 -9.21
N VAL A 53 -10.58 -16.01 -10.13
CA VAL A 53 -11.08 -14.64 -9.95
C VAL A 53 -12.60 -14.62 -9.80
N SER A 54 -13.31 -15.35 -10.66
CA SER A 54 -14.77 -15.46 -10.58
C SER A 54 -15.22 -16.08 -9.25
N LEU A 55 -14.56 -17.17 -8.82
CA LEU A 55 -14.88 -17.88 -7.58
C LEU A 55 -14.58 -17.03 -6.33
N SER A 56 -13.44 -16.36 -6.30
CA SER A 56 -13.06 -15.43 -5.22
C SER A 56 -14.00 -14.22 -5.09
N THR A 57 -14.58 -13.78 -6.22
CA THR A 57 -15.53 -12.65 -6.23
C THR A 57 -16.93 -13.09 -5.80
N SER A 58 -17.35 -14.30 -6.16
CA SER A 58 -18.66 -14.85 -5.79
C SER A 58 -18.83 -15.03 -4.28
N GLU A 59 -20.09 -15.10 -3.83
CA GLU A 59 -20.49 -15.17 -2.42
C GLU A 59 -19.70 -16.23 -1.62
N GLY A 60 -19.15 -15.84 -0.47
CA GLY A 60 -18.32 -16.69 0.38
C GLY A 60 -16.88 -16.92 -0.09
N GLY A 61 -16.46 -16.33 -1.22
CA GLY A 61 -15.06 -16.32 -1.66
C GLY A 61 -14.49 -17.72 -1.88
N LEU A 62 -13.29 -17.99 -1.35
CA LEU A 62 -12.64 -19.30 -1.46
C LEU A 62 -13.01 -20.26 -0.32
N LEU A 63 -14.01 -19.90 0.49
CA LEU A 63 -14.54 -20.67 1.61
C LEU A 63 -13.52 -20.80 2.78
N HIS A 64 -12.64 -21.79 2.75
CA HIS A 64 -11.80 -22.21 3.88
C HIS A 64 -10.31 -22.19 3.53
N ASP A 65 -9.46 -22.19 4.55
CA ASP A 65 -8.02 -21.99 4.38
C ASP A 65 -7.34 -23.11 3.59
N ASP A 66 -7.84 -24.34 3.64
CA ASP A 66 -7.32 -25.45 2.82
C ASP A 66 -7.47 -25.17 1.31
N LEU A 67 -8.54 -24.49 0.91
CA LEU A 67 -8.74 -24.05 -0.47
C LEU A 67 -7.93 -22.79 -0.79
N ARG A 68 -7.78 -21.87 0.16
CA ARG A 68 -6.90 -20.68 0.00
C ARG A 68 -5.44 -21.08 -0.18
N GLN A 69 -4.97 -22.08 0.57
CA GLN A 69 -3.63 -22.66 0.44
C GLN A 69 -3.35 -23.23 -0.95
N ALA A 70 -4.40 -23.67 -1.67
CA ALA A 70 -4.27 -24.11 -3.06
C ALA A 70 -4.43 -22.96 -4.07
N ALA A 71 -5.33 -22.01 -3.80
CA ALA A 71 -5.74 -20.97 -4.75
C ALA A 71 -4.86 -19.71 -4.71
N TRP A 72 -4.49 -19.22 -3.52
CA TRP A 72 -3.66 -18.01 -3.38
C TRP A 72 -2.31 -18.14 -4.09
N PRO A 73 -1.59 -19.28 -4.07
CA PRO A 73 -0.37 -19.43 -4.88
C PRO A 73 -0.60 -19.22 -6.38
N VAL A 74 -1.73 -19.70 -6.91
CA VAL A 74 -2.10 -19.53 -8.32
C VAL A 74 -2.43 -18.06 -8.61
N LEU A 75 -3.26 -17.43 -7.77
CA LEU A 75 -3.64 -16.01 -7.88
C LEU A 75 -2.46 -15.06 -7.73
N LEU A 76 -1.49 -15.42 -6.89
CA LEU A 76 -0.25 -14.67 -6.72
C LEU A 76 0.79 -15.03 -7.77
N GLY A 77 0.63 -16.10 -8.54
CA GLY A 77 1.52 -16.45 -9.65
C GLY A 77 2.85 -17.08 -9.21
N TYR A 78 2.85 -17.89 -8.15
CA TYR A 78 4.01 -18.73 -7.78
C TYR A 78 3.64 -20.22 -7.76
N ASP A 79 4.65 -21.07 -7.71
CA ASP A 79 4.49 -22.51 -7.50
C ASP A 79 4.74 -22.81 -6.01
N PRO A 80 3.80 -23.46 -5.30
CA PRO A 80 4.01 -23.87 -3.91
C PRO A 80 5.03 -25.01 -3.74
N SER A 81 5.69 -25.49 -4.80
CA SER A 81 6.70 -26.55 -4.69
C SER A 81 7.75 -26.25 -3.62
N PRO A 82 8.05 -27.20 -2.72
CA PRO A 82 9.02 -27.03 -1.64
C PRO A 82 10.48 -26.93 -2.12
N ASP A 83 10.76 -27.08 -3.42
CA ASP A 83 12.11 -27.13 -3.98
C ASP A 83 12.86 -25.79 -3.98
N HIS A 84 12.33 -24.74 -3.36
CA HIS A 84 13.06 -23.48 -3.18
C HIS A 84 13.94 -23.49 -1.92
N PRO A 85 15.22 -23.06 -2.00
CA PRO A 85 16.18 -23.15 -0.90
C PRO A 85 15.63 -22.61 0.43
N THR A 86 15.51 -23.57 1.34
CA THR A 86 15.06 -23.51 2.72
C THR A 86 15.72 -22.38 3.51
N ALA A 87 14.90 -21.63 4.26
CA ALA A 87 15.09 -20.83 5.49
C ALA A 87 16.46 -20.25 5.93
N SER A 88 17.62 -20.76 5.51
CA SER A 88 18.94 -20.43 6.05
C SER A 88 19.71 -19.37 5.25
N GLU A 89 19.29 -18.99 4.04
CA GLU A 89 20.07 -18.03 3.24
C GLU A 89 19.92 -16.59 3.72
N TRP A 90 18.72 -16.20 4.15
CA TRP A 90 18.43 -14.81 4.51
C TRP A 90 19.11 -14.35 5.81
N THR A 91 19.44 -15.27 6.72
CA THR A 91 20.13 -14.96 7.99
C THR A 91 21.56 -14.48 7.75
N SER A 92 22.18 -14.86 6.62
CA SER A 92 23.50 -14.41 6.19
C SER A 92 23.50 -13.02 5.52
N LEU A 93 22.31 -12.53 5.14
CA LEU A 93 22.17 -11.21 4.55
C LEU A 93 22.37 -10.11 5.60
N PRO A 94 22.86 -8.91 5.21
CA PRO A 94 22.98 -7.78 6.12
C PRO A 94 21.68 -7.43 6.84
N VAL A 95 21.81 -7.03 8.10
CA VAL A 95 20.71 -6.56 8.94
C VAL A 95 20.03 -5.35 8.28
N HIS A 96 18.71 -5.39 8.21
CA HIS A 96 17.90 -4.30 7.70
C HIS A 96 17.76 -3.18 8.75
N CYS A 97 17.71 -1.92 8.31
CA CYS A 97 17.67 -0.78 9.25
C CYS A 97 16.41 -0.74 10.13
N ASP A 98 15.33 -1.39 9.67
CA ASP A 98 14.02 -1.34 10.32
C ASP A 98 13.73 -2.57 11.23
N GLU A 99 14.68 -3.49 11.44
CA GLU A 99 14.43 -4.73 12.21
C GLU A 99 14.00 -4.48 13.66
N GLU A 100 14.52 -3.42 14.31
CA GLU A 100 14.09 -3.06 15.66
C GLU A 100 12.62 -2.62 15.69
N GLN A 101 12.16 -1.89 14.67
CA GLN A 101 10.74 -1.52 14.54
C GLN A 101 9.88 -2.76 14.30
N VAL A 102 10.33 -3.69 13.46
CA VAL A 102 9.65 -4.97 13.23
C VAL A 102 9.47 -5.71 14.54
N LYS A 103 10.52 -5.84 15.35
CA LYS A 103 10.47 -6.51 16.66
C LYS A 103 9.44 -5.88 17.60
N LEU A 104 9.43 -4.55 17.70
CA LEU A 104 8.47 -3.83 18.54
C LEU A 104 7.02 -4.06 18.11
N ASP A 105 6.76 -4.04 16.81
CA ASP A 105 5.43 -4.22 16.25
C ASP A 105 4.94 -5.66 16.37
N VAL A 106 5.79 -6.65 16.05
CA VAL A 106 5.50 -8.09 16.20
C VAL A 106 5.16 -8.46 17.64
N ASN A 107 5.84 -7.84 18.62
CA ASN A 107 5.54 -8.06 20.03
C ASN A 107 4.10 -7.68 20.40
N ARG A 108 3.48 -6.76 19.65
CA ARG A 108 2.09 -6.30 19.81
C ARG A 108 1.10 -6.97 18.84
N SER A 109 1.55 -7.92 18.01
CA SER A 109 0.69 -8.62 17.04
C SER A 109 -0.14 -9.75 17.67
N PHE A 110 -1.05 -10.32 16.88
CA PHE A 110 -1.97 -11.40 17.25
C PHE A 110 -2.93 -11.06 18.41
N VAL A 111 -3.40 -9.80 18.47
CA VAL A 111 -4.36 -9.35 19.51
C VAL A 111 -5.75 -9.93 19.30
N HIS A 112 -6.25 -9.89 18.06
CA HIS A 112 -7.62 -10.33 17.73
C HIS A 112 -7.68 -11.77 17.21
N TYR A 113 -6.64 -12.23 16.52
CA TYR A 113 -6.54 -13.57 15.96
C TYR A 113 -5.06 -13.99 15.82
N PRO A 114 -4.73 -15.29 15.96
CA PRO A 114 -5.63 -16.41 16.26
C PRO A 114 -5.89 -16.55 17.77
N ASN A 115 -6.84 -17.40 18.15
CA ASN A 115 -7.03 -17.81 19.54
C ASN A 115 -5.98 -18.86 19.94
N CYS A 116 -4.74 -18.42 20.19
CA CYS A 116 -3.70 -19.31 20.72
C CYS A 116 -4.11 -19.85 22.09
N GLN A 117 -3.89 -21.14 22.34
CA GLN A 117 -4.25 -21.77 23.61
C GLN A 117 -3.17 -21.59 24.68
N THR A 118 -1.93 -21.32 24.26
CA THR A 118 -0.78 -21.18 25.14
C THR A 118 0.08 -19.98 24.75
N GLU A 119 0.77 -19.40 25.72
CA GLU A 119 1.75 -18.33 25.49
C GLU A 119 2.89 -18.81 24.58
N LYS A 120 3.32 -20.06 24.73
CA LYS A 120 4.33 -20.67 23.85
C LYS A 120 3.89 -20.70 22.38
N GLU A 121 2.65 -21.09 22.11
CA GLU A 121 2.11 -21.08 20.74
C GLU A 121 2.08 -19.66 20.17
N LEU A 122 1.70 -18.68 20.98
CA LEU A 122 1.73 -17.26 20.60
C LEU A 122 3.16 -16.78 20.31
N ASP A 123 4.13 -17.13 21.14
CA ASP A 123 5.54 -16.79 20.95
C ASP A 123 6.13 -17.44 19.70
N ASP A 124 5.81 -18.71 19.44
CA ASP A 124 6.21 -19.42 18.23
C ASP A 124 5.65 -18.72 16.97
N LYS A 125 4.40 -18.24 17.01
CA LYS A 125 3.79 -17.45 15.93
C LYS A 125 4.42 -16.08 15.75
N LYS A 126 4.75 -15.38 16.85
CA LYS A 126 5.48 -14.10 16.82
C LYS A 126 6.87 -14.28 16.22
N GLN A 127 7.57 -15.36 16.56
CA GLN A 127 8.87 -15.66 15.96
C GLN A 127 8.74 -15.92 14.45
N GLN A 128 7.77 -16.74 14.04
CA GLN A 128 7.50 -16.99 12.61
C GLN A 128 7.15 -15.70 11.85
N LEU A 129 6.37 -14.81 12.46
CA LEU A 129 6.02 -13.51 11.89
C LEU A 129 7.25 -12.60 11.73
N SER A 130 8.08 -12.52 12.77
CA SER A 130 9.34 -11.77 12.75
C SER A 130 10.27 -12.27 11.64
N ASP A 131 10.46 -13.58 11.54
CA ASP A 131 11.32 -14.22 10.54
C ASP A 131 10.80 -13.96 9.12
N LEU A 132 9.48 -14.09 8.92
CA LEU A 132 8.82 -13.83 7.64
C LEU A 132 9.07 -12.39 7.16
N ILE A 133 8.87 -11.40 8.05
CA ILE A 133 9.08 -9.99 7.73
C ILE A 133 10.55 -9.69 7.47
N THR A 134 11.42 -10.14 8.37
CA THR A 134 12.87 -9.89 8.28
C THR A 134 13.46 -10.51 7.03
N LYS A 135 13.04 -11.72 6.66
CA LYS A 135 13.46 -12.40 5.42
C LYS A 135 13.21 -11.53 4.19
N VAL A 136 12.01 -10.95 4.05
CA VAL A 136 11.68 -10.08 2.90
C VAL A 136 12.47 -8.77 2.95
N LEU A 137 12.57 -8.12 4.11
CA LEU A 137 13.29 -6.85 4.23
C LEU A 137 14.79 -7.00 3.96
N ARG A 138 15.44 -8.06 4.46
CA ARG A 138 16.85 -8.32 4.18
C ARG A 138 17.10 -8.67 2.71
N LYS A 139 16.18 -9.41 2.07
CA LYS A 139 16.24 -9.72 0.64
C LYS A 139 16.10 -8.46 -0.22
N TYR A 140 15.27 -7.50 0.21
CA TYR A 140 15.02 -6.23 -0.46
C TYR A 140 15.35 -5.04 0.45
N PRO A 141 16.63 -4.76 0.71
CA PRO A 141 17.06 -3.78 1.72
C PRO A 141 16.77 -2.31 1.37
N MET A 142 16.05 -2.11 0.28
CA MET A 142 15.63 -0.82 -0.22
C MET A 142 14.16 -0.51 0.15
N LEU A 143 13.42 -1.49 0.68
CA LEU A 143 12.05 -1.30 1.17
C LEU A 143 12.09 -0.64 2.54
N CYS A 144 11.31 0.42 2.75
CA CYS A 144 11.13 1.03 4.06
C CYS A 144 9.93 0.40 4.75
N TYR A 145 10.14 -0.12 5.97
CA TYR A 145 9.06 -0.68 6.78
C TYR A 145 8.09 0.43 7.19
N PHE A 146 6.79 0.12 7.16
CA PHE A 146 5.74 0.97 7.71
C PHE A 146 4.97 0.23 8.81
N GLN A 147 4.46 0.98 9.79
CA GLN A 147 3.61 0.40 10.84
C GLN A 147 2.30 -0.13 10.23
N GLY A 148 2.00 -1.39 10.51
CA GLY A 148 0.88 -2.14 9.91
C GLY A 148 1.30 -3.12 8.81
N TYR A 149 2.57 -3.13 8.40
CA TYR A 149 3.09 -4.14 7.45
C TYR A 149 3.01 -5.57 8.02
N HIS A 150 3.16 -5.70 9.34
CA HIS A 150 3.01 -6.97 10.05
C HIS A 150 1.58 -7.52 10.03
N ASP A 151 0.55 -6.67 9.93
CA ASP A 151 -0.85 -7.11 9.87
C ASP A 151 -1.10 -7.93 8.59
N ILE A 152 -0.52 -7.52 7.46
CA ILE A 152 -0.56 -8.29 6.20
C ILE A 152 0.15 -9.64 6.38
N ALA A 153 1.36 -9.63 6.92
CA ALA A 153 2.15 -10.84 7.13
C ALA A 153 1.44 -11.83 8.07
N GLN A 154 0.76 -11.33 9.09
CA GLN A 154 -0.03 -12.11 10.05
C GLN A 154 -1.14 -12.89 9.32
N VAL A 155 -1.93 -12.24 8.47
CA VAL A 155 -3.00 -12.91 7.71
C VAL A 155 -2.43 -14.03 6.83
N LEU A 156 -1.35 -13.74 6.09
CA LEU A 156 -0.72 -14.73 5.20
C LEU A 156 -0.13 -15.91 5.98
N LEU A 157 0.51 -15.64 7.13
CA LEU A 157 1.10 -16.68 7.97
C LEU A 157 0.05 -17.64 8.52
N LEU A 158 -1.13 -17.12 8.89
CA LEU A 158 -2.23 -17.93 9.43
C LEU A 158 -2.88 -18.80 8.35
N VAL A 159 -3.11 -18.23 7.16
CA VAL A 159 -3.73 -18.98 6.04
C VAL A 159 -2.75 -19.96 5.41
N LEU A 160 -1.52 -19.55 5.11
CA LEU A 160 -0.59 -20.32 4.27
C LEU A 160 0.45 -21.12 5.07
N GLY A 161 0.68 -20.77 6.34
CA GLY A 161 1.81 -21.28 7.12
C GLY A 161 3.16 -20.70 6.68
N ALA A 162 4.19 -20.86 7.52
CA ALA A 162 5.47 -20.17 7.37
C ALA A 162 6.18 -20.41 6.02
N GLU A 163 6.11 -21.65 5.52
CA GLU A 163 6.76 -22.06 4.26
C GLU A 163 6.18 -21.29 3.06
N GLN A 164 4.86 -21.36 2.87
CA GLN A 164 4.21 -20.72 1.72
C GLN A 164 4.02 -19.21 1.90
N ALA A 165 3.83 -18.75 3.13
CA ALA A 165 3.67 -17.32 3.43
C ALA A 165 4.87 -16.50 2.98
N SER A 166 6.09 -17.07 2.99
CA SER A 166 7.30 -16.41 2.49
C SER A 166 7.15 -15.93 1.04
N HIS A 167 6.70 -16.82 0.14
CA HIS A 167 6.54 -16.51 -1.28
C HIS A 167 5.37 -15.56 -1.52
N ALA A 168 4.24 -15.79 -0.85
CA ALA A 168 3.08 -14.93 -0.95
C ALA A 168 3.40 -13.50 -0.48
N PHE A 169 4.07 -13.38 0.66
CA PHE A 169 4.38 -12.09 1.27
C PHE A 169 5.34 -11.29 0.42
N GLU A 170 6.41 -11.90 -0.08
CA GLU A 170 7.33 -11.28 -1.04
C GLU A 170 6.57 -10.67 -2.23
N ARG A 171 5.65 -11.44 -2.81
CA ARG A 171 4.91 -11.00 -4.01
C ARG A 171 3.90 -9.90 -3.71
N ILE A 172 3.19 -9.98 -2.59
CA ILE A 172 2.30 -8.91 -2.14
C ILE A 172 3.10 -7.63 -1.90
N THR A 173 4.23 -7.75 -1.21
CA THR A 173 5.15 -6.65 -0.93
C THR A 173 5.60 -5.93 -2.21
N LEU A 174 6.08 -6.69 -3.19
CA LEU A 174 6.67 -6.12 -4.41
C LEU A 174 5.63 -5.68 -5.45
N LEU A 175 4.48 -6.35 -5.52
CA LEU A 175 3.54 -6.18 -6.62
C LEU A 175 2.23 -5.50 -6.20
N ARG A 176 1.94 -5.38 -4.90
CA ARG A 176 0.71 -4.72 -4.41
C ARG A 176 0.96 -3.53 -3.53
N ILE A 177 1.96 -3.59 -2.64
CA ILE A 177 2.17 -2.56 -1.63
C ILE A 177 3.53 -1.84 -1.70
N ARG A 178 4.35 -2.10 -2.73
CA ARG A 178 5.67 -1.49 -2.94
C ARG A 178 5.66 0.03 -2.79
N ASP A 179 4.64 0.69 -3.32
CA ASP A 179 4.49 2.15 -3.29
C ASP A 179 4.33 2.71 -1.86
N TYR A 180 3.84 1.91 -0.91
CA TYR A 180 3.74 2.27 0.51
C TYR A 180 5.06 2.06 1.27
N MET A 181 6.00 1.30 0.70
CA MET A 181 7.33 1.01 1.25
C MET A 181 8.44 1.88 0.66
N LEU A 182 8.06 2.97 -0.01
CA LEU A 182 9.00 3.99 -0.46
C LEU A 182 9.45 4.88 0.72
N PRO A 183 10.58 5.60 0.61
CA PRO A 183 11.07 6.47 1.69
C PRO A 183 10.11 7.58 2.13
N THR A 184 9.08 7.86 1.31
CA THR A 184 7.99 8.76 1.63
C THR A 184 6.68 8.14 1.16
N LEU A 185 5.60 8.34 1.93
CA LEU A 185 4.25 7.93 1.55
C LEU A 185 3.65 8.80 0.43
N SER A 186 4.36 9.81 -0.09
CA SER A 186 3.82 10.71 -1.13
C SER A 186 3.19 9.98 -2.34
N PRO A 187 3.78 8.90 -2.91
CA PRO A 187 3.16 8.12 -3.98
C PRO A 187 1.87 7.42 -3.54
N ALA A 188 1.87 6.81 -2.36
CA ALA A 188 0.68 6.23 -1.75
C ALA A 188 -0.43 7.27 -1.55
N LEU A 189 -0.09 8.50 -1.14
CA LEU A 189 -1.08 9.58 -1.04
C LEU A 189 -1.69 9.96 -2.40
N LYS A 190 -0.96 9.77 -3.52
CA LYS A 190 -1.52 9.93 -4.88
C LYS A 190 -2.56 8.83 -5.18
N HIS A 191 -2.40 7.60 -4.66
CA HIS A 191 -3.41 6.53 -4.80
C HIS A 191 -4.74 6.96 -4.18
N LEU A 192 -4.70 7.57 -3.00
CA LEU A 192 -5.90 8.00 -2.28
C LEU A 192 -6.68 9.10 -3.02
N GLN A 193 -6.04 9.84 -3.93
CA GLN A 193 -6.72 10.83 -4.79
C GLN A 193 -7.64 10.20 -5.85
N LEU A 194 -7.57 8.87 -6.06
CA LEU A 194 -8.56 8.16 -6.88
C LEU A 194 -9.93 8.12 -6.18
N ILE A 195 -9.98 8.08 -4.85
CA ILE A 195 -11.23 8.03 -4.07
C ILE A 195 -12.17 9.20 -4.42
N PRO A 196 -11.77 10.48 -4.29
CA PRO A 196 -12.66 11.59 -4.67
C PRO A 196 -13.01 11.57 -6.18
N ALA A 197 -12.16 11.04 -7.05
CA ALA A 197 -12.47 10.92 -8.48
C ALA A 197 -13.56 9.86 -8.74
N ILE A 198 -13.51 8.71 -8.05
CA ILE A 198 -14.54 7.65 -8.10
C ILE A 198 -15.86 8.18 -7.53
N LEU A 199 -15.80 8.86 -6.38
CA LEU A 199 -16.98 9.44 -5.74
C LEU A 199 -17.62 10.51 -6.61
N TYR A 200 -16.83 11.36 -7.28
CA TYR A 200 -17.38 12.37 -8.19
C TYR A 200 -18.22 11.75 -9.32
N CYS A 201 -17.79 10.62 -9.87
CA CYS A 201 -18.54 9.93 -10.92
C CYS A 201 -19.80 9.22 -10.42
N SER A 202 -19.77 8.73 -9.18
CA SER A 202 -20.81 7.86 -8.63
C SER A 202 -21.86 8.64 -7.82
N ASP A 203 -21.40 9.62 -7.04
CA ASP A 203 -22.22 10.50 -6.22
C ASP A 203 -21.55 11.89 -6.05
N PRO A 204 -21.80 12.83 -6.99
CA PRO A 204 -21.23 14.17 -6.91
C PRO A 204 -21.60 14.95 -5.64
N ASN A 205 -22.75 14.64 -5.02
CA ASN A 205 -23.21 15.33 -3.81
C ASN A 205 -22.41 14.88 -2.60
N LEU A 206 -22.22 13.57 -2.45
CA LEU A 206 -21.33 13.02 -1.41
C LEU A 206 -19.89 13.49 -1.63
N CYS A 207 -19.39 13.46 -2.87
CA CYS A 207 -18.05 13.97 -3.19
C CYS A 207 -17.88 15.45 -2.79
N ARG A 208 -18.88 16.29 -3.05
CA ARG A 208 -18.86 17.70 -2.63
C ARG A 208 -18.87 17.83 -1.12
N HIS A 209 -19.67 17.02 -0.43
CA HIS A 209 -19.77 17.03 1.01
C HIS A 209 -18.44 16.66 1.69
N LEU A 210 -17.71 15.69 1.12
CA LEU A 210 -16.40 15.26 1.62
C LEU A 210 -15.23 16.15 1.16
N SER A 211 -15.46 17.19 0.36
CA SER A 211 -14.39 17.96 -0.30
C SER A 211 -13.49 18.76 0.66
N GLY A 212 -13.97 19.04 1.88
CA GLY A 212 -13.16 19.66 2.95
C GLY A 212 -12.12 18.72 3.57
N THR A 213 -12.30 17.41 3.42
CA THR A 213 -11.47 16.39 4.09
C THR A 213 -10.56 15.70 3.08
N LYS A 214 -9.25 15.75 3.31
CA LYS A 214 -8.29 14.99 2.49
C LYS A 214 -8.50 13.49 2.73
N PRO A 215 -8.36 12.63 1.70
CA PRO A 215 -8.67 11.20 1.78
C PRO A 215 -7.63 10.38 2.57
N PHE A 216 -6.96 10.98 3.56
CA PHE A 216 -5.98 10.32 4.41
C PHE A 216 -6.62 9.34 5.41
N PHE A 217 -7.93 9.45 5.65
CA PHE A 217 -8.70 8.47 6.44
C PHE A 217 -8.59 7.05 5.85
N ALA A 218 -8.34 6.92 4.54
CA ALA A 218 -8.25 5.63 3.85
C ALA A 218 -6.84 5.01 3.92
N LEU A 219 -5.86 5.72 4.49
CA LEU A 219 -4.47 5.31 4.45
C LEU A 219 -4.26 3.98 5.19
N ALA A 220 -4.70 3.86 6.44
CA ALA A 220 -4.54 2.65 7.25
C ALA A 220 -5.14 1.40 6.58
N ALA A 221 -6.39 1.50 6.12
CA ALA A 221 -7.06 0.43 5.40
C ALA A 221 -6.32 0.05 4.10
N THR A 222 -5.97 1.00 3.26
CA THR A 222 -5.37 0.68 1.95
C THR A 222 -3.93 0.17 2.05
N LEU A 223 -3.13 0.67 2.99
CA LEU A 223 -1.74 0.25 3.16
C LEU A 223 -1.60 -1.13 3.82
N THR A 224 -2.55 -1.50 4.69
CA THR A 224 -2.59 -2.83 5.34
C THR A 224 -3.48 -3.83 4.62
N LEU A 225 -3.99 -3.47 3.44
CA LEU A 225 -5.02 -4.23 2.73
C LEU A 225 -6.20 -4.60 3.65
N TYR A 226 -6.60 -3.68 4.53
CA TYR A 226 -7.68 -3.78 5.53
C TYR A 226 -7.40 -4.72 6.70
N ALA A 227 -6.22 -5.35 6.78
CA ALA A 227 -5.90 -6.30 7.86
C ALA A 227 -5.82 -5.65 9.24
N HIS A 228 -5.49 -4.35 9.29
CA HIS A 228 -5.40 -3.61 10.55
C HIS A 228 -6.76 -3.34 11.21
N ASP A 229 -7.79 -3.10 10.39
CA ASP A 229 -9.08 -2.61 10.86
C ASP A 229 -10.14 -3.73 10.99
N ILE A 230 -9.88 -4.92 10.46
CA ILE A 230 -10.79 -6.08 10.54
C ILE A 230 -10.36 -7.01 11.66
N GLU A 231 -11.17 -7.09 12.72
CA GLU A 231 -10.89 -7.91 13.90
C GLU A 231 -11.27 -9.39 13.73
N ALA A 232 -12.21 -9.70 12.82
CA ALA A 232 -12.67 -11.07 12.57
C ALA A 232 -11.79 -11.77 11.52
N TYR A 233 -11.13 -12.87 11.92
CA TYR A 233 -10.24 -13.63 11.03
C TYR A 233 -10.92 -14.12 9.74
N ALA A 234 -12.15 -14.63 9.85
CA ALA A 234 -12.90 -15.12 8.69
C ALA A 234 -13.18 -14.00 7.68
N ASP A 235 -13.48 -12.79 8.15
CA ASP A 235 -13.78 -11.63 7.32
C ASP A 235 -12.53 -11.15 6.58
N ILE A 236 -11.38 -11.05 7.26
CA ILE A 236 -10.14 -10.63 6.59
C ILE A 236 -9.63 -11.68 5.60
N ALA A 237 -9.73 -12.97 5.93
CA ALA A 237 -9.38 -14.05 5.00
C ALA A 237 -10.29 -14.05 3.76
N ARG A 238 -11.60 -13.89 3.95
CA ARG A 238 -12.60 -13.73 2.88
C ARG A 238 -12.31 -12.50 2.02
N LEU A 239 -11.93 -11.39 2.65
CA LEU A 239 -11.61 -10.16 1.95
C LEU A 239 -10.31 -10.30 1.13
N TYR A 240 -9.31 -11.02 1.65
CA TYR A 240 -8.09 -11.32 0.90
C TYR A 240 -8.35 -12.21 -0.31
N ASP A 241 -9.31 -13.13 -0.27
CA ASP A 241 -9.74 -13.88 -1.46
C ASP A 241 -10.08 -12.91 -2.61
N PHE A 242 -10.85 -11.86 -2.30
CA PHE A 242 -11.23 -10.81 -3.24
C PHE A 242 -10.05 -9.91 -3.62
N ILE A 243 -9.36 -9.31 -2.65
CA ILE A 243 -8.28 -8.36 -2.94
C ILE A 243 -7.19 -9.04 -3.76
N LEU A 244 -6.76 -10.25 -3.39
CA LEU A 244 -5.67 -10.97 -4.04
C LEU A 244 -6.03 -11.49 -5.44
N SER A 245 -7.32 -11.60 -5.76
CA SER A 245 -7.81 -12.00 -7.08
C SER A 245 -8.07 -10.86 -8.05
N HIS A 246 -7.82 -9.60 -7.65
CA HIS A 246 -8.02 -8.42 -8.49
C HIS A 246 -6.79 -7.53 -8.57
N GLU A 247 -6.74 -6.61 -9.54
CA GLU A 247 -5.66 -5.63 -9.64
C GLU A 247 -5.54 -4.77 -8.36
N PRO A 248 -4.35 -4.28 -7.98
CA PRO A 248 -4.19 -3.49 -6.75
C PRO A 248 -5.11 -2.27 -6.64
N VAL A 249 -5.46 -1.65 -7.76
CA VAL A 249 -6.35 -0.48 -7.79
C VAL A 249 -7.76 -0.80 -7.28
N VAL A 250 -8.23 -2.04 -7.42
CA VAL A 250 -9.55 -2.47 -6.93
C VAL A 250 -9.66 -2.33 -5.41
N SER A 251 -8.55 -2.44 -4.67
CA SER A 251 -8.50 -2.14 -3.24
C SER A 251 -8.90 -0.70 -2.90
N ILE A 252 -8.68 0.25 -3.81
CA ILE A 252 -9.10 1.65 -3.65
C ILE A 252 -10.60 1.82 -3.98
N TYR A 253 -11.10 1.07 -4.96
CA TYR A 253 -12.53 1.04 -5.29
C TYR A 253 -13.36 0.42 -4.16
N LEU A 254 -12.82 -0.59 -3.48
CA LEU A 254 -13.42 -1.13 -2.27
C LEU A 254 -13.59 -0.06 -1.18
N PHE A 255 -12.59 0.80 -0.99
CA PHE A 255 -12.70 1.89 -0.02
C PHE A 255 -13.77 2.90 -0.45
N ALA A 256 -13.85 3.22 -1.75
CA ALA A 256 -14.92 4.07 -2.27
C ALA A 256 -16.31 3.44 -2.08
N ALA A 257 -16.45 2.12 -2.22
CA ALA A 257 -17.67 1.39 -1.92
C ALA A 257 -18.06 1.48 -0.44
N ILE A 258 -17.09 1.40 0.47
CA ILE A 258 -17.30 1.60 1.93
C ILE A 258 -17.80 3.02 2.23
N ILE A 259 -17.25 4.04 1.58
CA ILE A 259 -17.74 5.42 1.74
C ILE A 259 -19.19 5.54 1.25
N LEU A 260 -19.50 4.96 0.09
CA LEU A 260 -20.83 5.01 -0.50
C LEU A 260 -21.88 4.26 0.32
N SER A 261 -21.53 3.12 0.93
CA SER A 261 -22.45 2.37 1.79
C SER A 261 -22.83 3.16 3.06
N ARG A 262 -21.93 4.05 3.52
CA ARG A 262 -22.11 4.91 4.70
C ARG A 262 -22.63 6.32 4.37
N LYS A 263 -23.08 6.55 3.14
CA LYS A 263 -23.56 7.85 2.65
C LYS A 263 -24.56 8.55 3.60
N LYS A 264 -25.51 7.82 4.19
CA LYS A 264 -26.53 8.40 5.07
C LYS A 264 -25.89 8.99 6.34
N GLU A 265 -25.08 8.18 7.03
CA GLU A 265 -24.31 8.58 8.21
C GLU A 265 -23.41 9.78 7.92
N LEU A 266 -22.74 9.79 6.76
CA LEU A 266 -21.84 10.89 6.40
C LEU A 266 -22.57 12.22 6.21
N PHE A 267 -23.79 12.22 5.66
CA PHE A 267 -24.56 13.46 5.50
C PHE A 267 -25.15 14.01 6.80
N GLU A 268 -25.19 13.22 7.87
CA GLU A 268 -25.58 13.70 9.19
C GLU A 268 -24.47 14.55 9.84
N ILE A 269 -23.23 14.43 9.36
CA ILE A 269 -22.09 15.20 9.84
C ILE A 269 -22.10 16.60 9.20
N PRO A 270 -22.04 17.70 9.97
CA PRO A 270 -21.96 19.05 9.42
C PRO A 270 -20.70 19.30 8.58
N LEU A 271 -20.82 20.17 7.56
CA LEU A 271 -19.72 20.50 6.64
C LEU A 271 -18.56 21.27 7.30
N ASP A 272 -18.84 21.95 8.41
CA ASP A 272 -17.88 22.67 9.22
C ASP A 272 -17.12 21.78 10.23
N GLU A 273 -17.40 20.46 10.23
CA GLU A 273 -16.74 19.46 11.07
C GLU A 273 -15.97 18.40 10.24
N PRO A 274 -14.99 18.78 9.40
CA PRO A 274 -14.24 17.84 8.56
C PRO A 274 -13.44 16.80 9.35
N GLU A 275 -13.08 17.08 10.61
CA GLU A 275 -12.43 16.15 11.53
C GLU A 275 -13.36 14.99 11.90
N MET A 276 -14.65 15.25 12.09
CA MET A 276 -15.64 14.20 12.38
C MET A 276 -15.81 13.28 11.18
N ILE A 277 -15.88 13.84 9.96
CA ILE A 277 -15.87 13.05 8.72
C ILE A 277 -14.62 12.17 8.64
N HIS A 278 -13.45 12.74 8.93
CA HIS A 278 -12.19 12.01 8.90
C HIS A 278 -12.19 10.86 9.91
N PHE A 279 -12.62 11.11 11.14
CA PHE A 279 -12.70 10.10 12.20
C PHE A 279 -13.66 8.97 11.82
N THR A 280 -14.87 9.32 11.39
CA THR A 280 -15.91 8.38 10.94
C THR A 280 -15.39 7.47 9.83
N LEU A 281 -14.76 8.05 8.80
CA LEU A 281 -14.21 7.29 7.66
C LEU A 281 -12.91 6.53 7.97
N SER A 282 -12.20 6.86 9.05
CA SER A 282 -11.02 6.10 9.48
C SER A 282 -11.38 4.80 10.20
N LYS A 283 -12.66 4.56 10.47
CA LYS A 283 -13.19 3.30 11.01
C LYS A 283 -13.98 2.57 9.94
N LEU A 284 -13.81 1.26 9.84
CA LEU A 284 -14.66 0.43 8.99
C LEU A 284 -16.08 0.33 9.59
N PRO A 285 -17.12 0.15 8.77
CA PRO A 285 -18.48 -0.07 9.27
C PRO A 285 -18.55 -1.35 10.11
N HIS A 286 -19.34 -1.36 11.17
CA HIS A 286 -19.57 -2.56 11.98
C HIS A 286 -21.08 -2.80 12.10
N PRO A 287 -21.63 -3.94 11.61
CA PRO A 287 -20.94 -5.04 10.93
C PRO A 287 -20.47 -4.68 9.51
N ILE A 288 -19.47 -5.40 8.99
CA ILE A 288 -19.00 -5.28 7.60
C ILE A 288 -19.80 -6.25 6.73
N ASP A 289 -20.66 -5.73 5.85
CA ASP A 289 -21.31 -6.53 4.81
C ASP A 289 -20.34 -6.72 3.62
N LEU A 290 -19.45 -7.70 3.75
CA LEU A 290 -18.41 -7.97 2.73
C LEU A 290 -18.98 -8.28 1.36
N GLU A 291 -20.10 -9.01 1.28
CA GLU A 291 -20.66 -9.43 0.00
C GLU A 291 -21.26 -8.24 -0.75
N ALA A 292 -22.00 -7.35 -0.06
CA ALA A 292 -22.48 -6.11 -0.66
C ALA A 292 -21.32 -5.18 -1.07
N LEU A 293 -20.27 -5.08 -0.26
CA LEU A 293 -19.10 -4.25 -0.56
C LEU A 293 -18.30 -4.76 -1.76
N VAL A 294 -18.09 -6.07 -1.88
CA VAL A 294 -17.43 -6.69 -3.04
C VAL A 294 -18.23 -6.42 -4.32
N ALA A 295 -19.55 -6.65 -4.28
CA ALA A 295 -20.42 -6.39 -5.43
C ALA A 295 -20.40 -4.90 -5.85
N SER A 296 -20.50 -4.00 -4.87
CA SER A 296 -20.44 -2.55 -5.08
C SER A 296 -19.09 -2.10 -5.64
N ALA A 297 -17.97 -2.60 -5.09
CA ALA A 297 -16.63 -2.29 -5.57
C ALA A 297 -16.44 -2.70 -7.04
N MET A 298 -16.92 -3.90 -7.41
CA MET A 298 -16.84 -4.38 -8.79
C MET A 298 -17.75 -3.63 -9.74
N GLN A 299 -18.94 -3.21 -9.28
CA GLN A 299 -19.82 -2.34 -10.05
C GLN A 299 -19.17 -0.98 -10.33
N LEU A 300 -18.58 -0.35 -9.31
CA LEU A 300 -17.86 0.91 -9.43
C LEU A 300 -16.67 0.79 -10.40
N TYR A 301 -15.87 -0.25 -10.25
CA TYR A 301 -14.71 -0.50 -11.11
C TYR A 301 -15.12 -0.70 -12.58
N SER A 302 -16.17 -1.49 -12.82
CA SER A 302 -16.65 -1.78 -14.17
C SER A 302 -17.28 -0.55 -14.83
N THR A 303 -18.03 0.26 -14.07
CA THR A 303 -18.71 1.46 -14.58
C THR A 303 -17.74 2.61 -14.80
N HIS A 304 -16.78 2.76 -13.88
CA HIS A 304 -15.82 3.86 -13.85
C HIS A 304 -14.39 3.32 -13.78
N PRO A 305 -13.87 2.66 -14.82
CA PRO A 305 -12.50 2.15 -14.81
C PRO A 305 -11.49 3.28 -14.62
N PRO A 306 -10.31 3.02 -14.04
CA PRO A 306 -9.38 4.05 -13.59
C PRO A 306 -8.98 5.03 -14.70
N GLU A 307 -8.82 4.55 -15.94
CA GLU A 307 -8.48 5.37 -17.11
C GLU A 307 -9.51 6.45 -17.44
N LYS A 308 -10.78 6.22 -17.07
CA LYS A 308 -11.90 7.13 -17.35
C LYS A 308 -12.20 8.08 -16.20
N LEU A 309 -11.47 7.99 -15.09
CA LEU A 309 -11.69 8.86 -13.94
C LEU A 309 -11.40 10.33 -14.27
N PRO A 310 -12.15 11.27 -13.68
CA PRO A 310 -12.00 12.70 -13.91
C PRO A 310 -10.70 13.23 -13.31
N PHE A 311 -10.46 14.53 -13.52
CA PHE A 311 -9.31 15.27 -12.94
C PHE A 311 -7.93 14.75 -13.35
N ARG A 312 -7.89 13.90 -14.39
CA ARG A 312 -6.69 13.15 -14.79
C ARG A 312 -6.09 12.38 -13.60
N ALA A 313 -6.94 11.90 -12.69
CA ALA A 313 -6.51 11.26 -11.45
C ALA A 313 -5.58 10.07 -11.74
N TRP A 314 -5.92 9.25 -12.73
CA TRP A 314 -5.08 8.14 -13.17
C TRP A 314 -3.76 8.56 -13.82
N ASN A 315 -3.74 9.65 -14.60
CA ASN A 315 -2.52 10.16 -15.21
C ASN A 315 -1.52 10.67 -14.16
N LYS A 316 -2.00 11.12 -12.99
CA LYS A 316 -1.13 11.56 -11.88
C LYS A 316 -0.43 10.40 -11.16
N ILE A 317 -0.92 9.16 -11.32
CA ILE A 317 -0.25 7.97 -10.82
C ILE A 317 1.00 7.70 -11.68
N PRO A 318 2.21 7.55 -11.11
CA PRO A 318 3.42 7.23 -11.87
C PRO A 318 3.28 5.94 -12.67
N SER A 319 3.86 5.86 -13.87
CA SER A 319 3.85 4.62 -14.68
C SER A 319 4.52 3.43 -13.99
N SER A 320 5.45 3.69 -13.09
CA SER A 320 6.16 2.70 -12.26
C SER A 320 5.42 2.30 -10.98
N SER A 321 4.22 2.84 -10.73
CA SER A 321 3.38 2.48 -9.59
C SER A 321 2.83 1.06 -9.72
N VAL A 322 2.73 0.33 -8.60
CA VAL A 322 2.03 -0.98 -8.54
C VAL A 322 0.62 -0.95 -9.11
N LEU A 323 -0.09 0.18 -9.01
CA LEU A 323 -1.43 0.30 -9.61
C LEU A 323 -1.40 0.15 -11.13
N LYS A 324 -0.30 0.53 -11.79
CA LYS A 324 -0.11 0.45 -13.24
C LYS A 324 0.69 -0.76 -13.69
N THR A 325 1.65 -1.21 -12.88
CA THR A 325 2.56 -2.30 -13.26
C THR A 325 1.99 -3.68 -12.96
N SER A 326 1.02 -3.78 -12.04
CA SER A 326 0.49 -5.06 -11.56
C SER A 326 -0.98 -5.25 -11.91
N ARG A 327 -1.37 -4.89 -13.14
CA ARG A 327 -2.75 -5.00 -13.62
C ARG A 327 -3.11 -6.41 -14.08
N ASP A 328 -2.19 -7.09 -14.74
CA ASP A 328 -2.47 -8.42 -15.27
C ASP A 328 -2.07 -9.52 -14.26
N LEU A 329 -3.07 -10.17 -13.69
CA LEU A 329 -2.92 -11.32 -12.77
C LEU A 329 -2.40 -12.57 -13.50
N SER A 330 -2.80 -12.76 -14.76
CA SER A 330 -2.34 -13.89 -15.58
C SER A 330 -0.88 -13.72 -16.00
N SER A 331 -0.44 -12.46 -16.14
CA SER A 331 0.95 -12.08 -16.42
C SER A 331 1.66 -11.53 -15.18
N LEU A 332 1.41 -12.09 -13.99
CA LEU A 332 2.28 -11.95 -12.80
C LEU A 332 3.73 -12.46 -13.01
N ARG A 333 4.16 -12.52 -14.27
CA ARG A 333 5.49 -12.56 -14.87
C ARG A 333 6.43 -11.46 -14.40
N VAL A 334 5.93 -10.37 -13.79
CA VAL A 334 6.80 -9.37 -13.17
C VAL A 334 7.68 -10.10 -12.17
N THR A 335 8.95 -10.24 -12.54
CA THR A 335 9.90 -10.96 -11.71
C THR A 335 10.23 -10.11 -10.48
N PRO A 336 10.68 -10.74 -9.38
CA PRO A 336 11.18 -9.97 -8.25
C PRO A 336 12.29 -8.98 -8.65
N GLU A 337 13.08 -9.28 -9.69
CA GLU A 337 14.10 -8.40 -10.28
C GLU A 337 13.48 -7.18 -10.98
N GLU A 338 12.47 -7.37 -11.83
CA GLU A 338 11.75 -6.26 -12.47
C GLU A 338 11.07 -5.37 -11.43
N ALA A 339 10.48 -5.95 -10.39
CA ALA A 339 9.89 -5.18 -9.30
C ALA A 339 10.91 -4.32 -8.55
N LYS A 340 12.15 -4.82 -8.40
CA LYS A 340 13.27 -4.07 -7.83
C LYS A 340 13.71 -2.91 -8.74
N GLU A 341 13.75 -3.11 -10.06
CA GLU A 341 14.04 -2.04 -11.01
C GLU A 341 12.97 -0.93 -10.97
N LEU A 342 11.69 -1.32 -10.90
CA LEU A 342 10.57 -0.39 -10.74
C LEU A 342 10.67 0.41 -9.43
N LEU A 343 11.07 -0.24 -8.33
CA LEU A 343 11.30 0.41 -7.04
C LEU A 343 12.39 1.49 -7.13
N GLU A 344 13.52 1.15 -7.75
CA GLU A 344 14.62 2.09 -7.97
C GLU A 344 14.23 3.25 -8.88
N LEU A 345 13.43 2.99 -9.91
CA LEU A 345 12.88 4.03 -10.78
C LEU A 345 11.99 4.99 -9.98
N GLN A 346 11.07 4.47 -9.14
CA GLN A 346 10.23 5.28 -8.27
C GLN A 346 11.05 6.13 -7.29
N LYS A 347 12.10 5.56 -6.69
CA LYS A 347 13.02 6.33 -5.81
C LYS A 347 13.73 7.46 -6.55
N ARG A 348 14.18 7.23 -7.79
CA ARG A 348 14.80 8.27 -8.62
C ARG A 348 13.82 9.39 -8.93
N ASP A 349 12.58 9.06 -9.25
CA ASP A 349 11.55 10.04 -9.55
C ASP A 349 11.15 10.84 -8.31
N LEU A 350 11.04 10.20 -7.14
CA LEU A 350 10.84 10.88 -5.85
C LEU A 350 11.96 11.89 -5.55
N ARG A 351 13.22 11.49 -5.69
CA ARG A 351 14.36 12.42 -5.51
C ARG A 351 14.27 13.62 -6.44
N ARG A 352 13.86 13.41 -7.70
CA ARG A 352 13.65 14.50 -8.66
C ARG A 352 12.49 15.41 -8.25
N GLU A 353 11.38 14.86 -7.77
CA GLU A 353 10.24 15.62 -7.27
C GLU A 353 10.62 16.47 -6.05
N GLU A 354 11.33 15.90 -5.08
CA GLU A 354 11.84 16.62 -3.91
C GLU A 354 12.82 17.74 -4.29
N LEU A 355 13.74 17.47 -5.22
CA LEU A 355 14.64 18.50 -5.74
C LEU A 355 13.88 19.63 -6.43
N ARG A 356 12.87 19.31 -7.24
CA ARG A 356 12.00 20.32 -7.87
C ARG A 356 11.23 21.13 -6.83
N GLN A 357 10.72 20.51 -5.78
CA GLN A 357 10.05 21.21 -4.68
C GLN A 357 11.01 22.12 -3.91
N LYS A 358 12.24 21.66 -3.64
CA LYS A 358 13.30 22.48 -3.03
C LYS A 358 13.67 23.67 -3.90
N VAL A 359 13.84 23.47 -5.21
CA VAL A 359 14.12 24.55 -6.19
C VAL A 359 12.94 25.51 -6.27
N ALA A 360 11.71 25.03 -6.34
CA ALA A 360 10.51 25.86 -6.37
C ALA A 360 10.36 26.68 -5.07
N GLY A 361 10.58 26.05 -3.91
CA GLY A 361 10.59 26.72 -2.61
C GLY A 361 11.69 27.77 -2.49
N PHE A 362 12.89 27.47 -3.00
CA PHE A 362 14.00 28.43 -3.10
C PHE A 362 13.62 29.60 -4.01
N MET A 363 13.17 29.34 -5.24
CA MET A 363 12.72 30.37 -6.17
C MET A 363 11.59 31.23 -5.58
N TRP A 364 10.65 30.63 -4.86
CA TRP A 364 9.57 31.35 -4.18
C TRP A 364 10.10 32.25 -3.07
N LYS A 365 11.05 31.76 -2.25
CA LYS A 365 11.75 32.55 -1.21
C LYS A 365 12.52 33.72 -1.81
N TYR A 366 13.18 33.53 -2.95
CA TYR A 366 13.96 34.56 -3.64
C TYR A 366 13.15 35.42 -4.61
N ARG A 367 11.86 35.13 -4.85
CA ARG A 367 11.01 35.88 -5.79
C ARG A 367 10.96 37.37 -5.49
N ARG A 368 10.98 37.76 -4.20
CA ARG A 368 10.99 39.18 -3.79
C ARG A 368 12.31 39.87 -4.12
N LEU A 369 13.45 39.18 -3.91
CA LEU A 369 14.79 39.69 -4.24
C LEU A 369 15.00 39.75 -5.77
N ALA A 370 14.54 38.73 -6.50
CA ALA A 370 14.62 38.69 -7.96
C ALA A 370 13.68 39.73 -8.61
N GLY A 371 12.52 40.01 -8.01
CA GLY A 371 11.60 41.05 -8.48
C GLY A 371 12.23 42.45 -8.38
N SER A 372 12.91 42.77 -7.27
CA SER A 372 13.60 44.05 -7.10
C SER A 372 14.87 44.17 -7.94
N ILE A 373 15.69 43.11 -8.03
CA ILE A 373 16.88 43.10 -8.89
C ILE A 373 16.49 43.14 -10.37
N GLY A 374 15.50 42.36 -10.79
CA GLY A 374 14.97 42.36 -12.16
C GLY A 374 14.36 43.71 -12.55
N LEU A 375 13.64 44.36 -11.64
CA LEU A 375 13.15 45.73 -11.82
C LEU A 375 14.33 46.72 -11.95
N ALA A 376 15.37 46.60 -11.12
CA ALA A 376 16.54 47.48 -11.20
C ALA A 376 17.31 47.32 -12.52
N VAL A 377 17.51 46.09 -12.98
CA VAL A 377 18.14 45.81 -14.29
C VAL A 377 17.26 46.31 -15.43
N PHE A 378 15.94 46.07 -15.39
CA PHE A 378 15.01 46.58 -16.39
C PHE A 378 15.03 48.12 -16.46
N VAL A 379 15.01 48.80 -15.31
CA VAL A 379 15.11 50.27 -15.23
C VAL A 379 16.46 50.75 -15.75
N GLY A 380 17.56 50.06 -15.47
CA GLY A 380 18.89 50.37 -16.00
C GLY A 380 18.96 50.26 -17.52
N VAL A 381 18.45 49.17 -18.09
CA VAL A 381 18.38 48.96 -19.56
C VAL A 381 17.45 49.98 -20.22
N LEU A 382 16.28 50.24 -19.64
CA LEU A 382 15.34 51.22 -20.15
C LEU A 382 15.93 52.64 -20.13
N SER A 383 16.63 53.00 -19.04
CA SER A 383 17.32 54.30 -18.93
C SER A 383 18.42 54.43 -19.97
N TYR A 384 19.22 53.38 -20.17
CA TYR A 384 20.27 53.34 -21.19
C TYR A 384 19.70 53.42 -22.61
N TRP A 385 18.60 52.73 -22.88
CA TRP A 385 17.93 52.76 -24.19
C TRP A 385 17.32 54.14 -24.48
N ILE A 386 16.64 54.76 -23.51
CA ILE A 386 16.14 56.14 -23.62
C ILE A 386 17.31 57.12 -23.86
N MET A 387 18.42 56.96 -23.15
CA MET A 387 19.60 57.80 -23.30
C MET A 387 20.27 57.66 -24.67
N ARG A 388 20.19 56.47 -25.28
CA ARG A 388 20.81 56.18 -26.59
C ARG A 388 19.91 56.58 -27.76
N ASN A 389 18.59 56.54 -27.61
CA ASN A 389 17.65 56.71 -28.72
C ASN A 389 17.02 58.11 -28.81
N ASP A 390 17.18 59.01 -27.82
CA ASP A 390 16.49 60.29 -27.86
C ASP A 390 17.27 61.46 -27.22
N ASN A 391 17.76 62.38 -28.05
CA ASN A 391 18.38 63.64 -27.62
C ASN A 391 17.41 64.58 -26.86
N SER A 392 16.11 64.27 -26.81
CA SER A 392 15.10 65.05 -26.08
C SER A 392 14.96 64.68 -24.59
N ALA A 393 15.45 63.50 -24.18
CA ALA A 393 15.30 62.98 -22.81
C ALA A 393 15.98 63.82 -21.73
N MET A 394 17.01 64.59 -22.12
CA MET A 394 17.72 65.51 -21.21
C MET A 394 16.81 66.64 -20.68
N SER A 395 15.70 66.95 -21.37
CA SER A 395 14.72 67.95 -20.93
C SER A 395 13.77 67.41 -19.86
N VAL A 396 13.29 66.16 -20.01
CA VAL A 396 12.36 65.52 -19.08
C VAL A 396 13.07 65.20 -17.75
N TRP A 397 14.31 64.72 -17.82
CA TRP A 397 15.12 64.46 -16.63
C TRP A 397 15.50 65.75 -15.88
N ARG A 398 15.83 66.85 -16.58
CA ARG A 398 16.00 68.18 -15.94
C ARG A 398 14.73 68.65 -15.23
N ARG A 399 13.56 68.39 -15.81
CA ARG A 399 12.27 68.77 -15.22
C ARG A 399 11.92 67.91 -13.99
N CYS A 400 12.27 66.63 -13.96
CA CYS A 400 12.12 65.77 -12.78
C CYS A 400 13.15 66.08 -11.67
N LEU A 401 14.42 66.33 -12.00
CA LEU A 401 15.41 66.72 -11.00
C LEU A 401 15.07 68.08 -10.37
N GLY A 402 14.50 69.01 -11.14
CA GLY A 402 13.99 70.28 -10.63
C GLY A 402 12.91 70.09 -9.56
N ARG A 403 11.99 69.13 -9.76
CA ARG A 403 10.94 68.81 -8.77
C ARG A 403 11.46 68.11 -7.52
N LEU A 404 12.50 67.27 -7.65
CA LEU A 404 13.16 66.63 -6.51
C LEU A 404 13.97 67.64 -5.67
N LYS A 405 14.62 68.62 -6.31
CA LYS A 405 15.32 69.70 -5.61
C LYS A 405 14.36 70.61 -4.84
N SER A 406 13.19 70.95 -5.42
CA SER A 406 12.16 71.72 -4.71
C SER A 406 11.53 70.95 -3.54
N ALA A 407 11.44 69.61 -3.64
CA ALA A 407 10.94 68.79 -2.53
C ALA A 407 11.95 68.68 -1.37
N PHE A 408 13.25 68.73 -1.65
CA PHE A 408 14.29 68.74 -0.61
C PHE A 408 14.50 70.12 0.03
N GLN A 409 14.26 71.21 -0.68
CA GLN A 409 14.32 72.57 -0.10
C GLN A 409 13.11 72.94 0.76
N ALA A 410 12.01 72.18 0.71
CA ALA A 410 10.82 72.43 1.52
C ALA A 410 10.82 71.69 2.89
N ARG A 411 11.92 71.04 3.27
CA ARG A 411 12.06 70.35 4.58
C ARG A 411 13.19 70.88 5.47
N TRP A 412 13.68 72.08 5.17
CA TRP A 412 14.46 72.95 6.07
C TRP A 412 13.88 74.35 5.96
#